data_AF-A0A662QC43-F1
#
_entry.id   AF-A0A662QC43-F1
#
_cell.length_a   1.000
_cell.length_b   1.000
_cell.length_c   1.000
_cell.angle_alpha   90.00
_cell.angle_beta   90.00
_cell.angle_gamma   90.00
#
_symmetry.space_group_name_H-M   'P 1'
#
loop_
_entity.id
_entity.type
_entity.pdbx_description
1 polymer ?
#
loop_
_entity_poly.entity_id
_entity_poly.type
_entity_poly.pdbx_seq_one_letter_code
_entity_poly.pdbx_strand_id
1 'polypeptide(L)'
;MLGIEGMQDKALVEQTIKIWKLDRPIWEQYFYYLSNLLRGEFGRSILTRAPVLQDLRVRFPATVELAIFGFLIAMVIAIPAGILSAVYRDSIIDHLSRIFSIVGVSGPEWWWGIILLVVFYFFFGFGGSGRLSPGTPYPPFITGMYLIDSLLIGRFDIFLDALSHITLPAIALGITRSGLTSRLVRSSMLEVLREDYIKTARMKGLRERVV
;
A
#
# COMPACT_ATOMS: atom_id res chain seq x y z
N MET A 1 1.85 -31.39 -1.19
CA MET A 1 3.13 -31.45 -0.45
C MET A 1 3.17 -30.22 0.44
N LEU A 2 3.14 -30.24 1.76
CA LEU A 2 2.89 -31.29 2.76
C LEU A 2 1.95 -30.58 3.77
N GLY A 3 0.73 -31.11 3.99
CA GLY A 3 0.06 -30.82 5.26
C GLY A 3 0.89 -31.44 6.39
N ILE A 4 0.56 -31.14 7.65
CA ILE A 4 1.29 -31.69 8.81
C ILE A 4 1.39 -33.23 8.73
N GLU A 5 0.38 -33.88 8.13
CA GLU A 5 0.33 -35.32 7.83
C GLU A 5 1.29 -35.78 6.73
N GLY A 6 1.50 -34.96 5.70
CA GLY A 6 2.39 -35.32 4.59
C GLY A 6 3.86 -35.35 5.01
N MET A 7 4.26 -34.49 5.96
CA MET A 7 5.65 -34.43 6.47
C MET A 7 6.10 -35.72 7.15
N GLN A 8 5.17 -36.59 7.56
CA GLN A 8 5.48 -37.89 8.16
C GLN A 8 5.82 -38.95 7.11
N ASP A 9 5.42 -38.77 5.84
CA ASP A 9 5.75 -39.67 4.75
C ASP A 9 7.13 -39.36 4.16
N LYS A 10 8.14 -40.13 4.60
CA LYS A 10 9.54 -39.99 4.18
C LYS A 10 9.72 -40.09 2.65
N ALA A 11 8.91 -40.90 1.96
CA ALA A 11 9.03 -41.06 0.51
C ALA A 11 8.57 -39.80 -0.23
N LEU A 12 7.50 -39.17 0.25
CA LEU A 12 6.98 -37.93 -0.32
C LEU A 12 7.93 -36.73 -0.09
N VAL A 13 8.59 -36.70 1.08
CA VAL A 13 9.62 -35.69 1.39
C VAL A 13 10.82 -35.84 0.46
N GLU A 14 11.35 -37.05 0.27
CA GLU A 14 12.48 -37.29 -0.65
C GLU A 14 12.14 -36.95 -2.11
N GLN A 15 10.92 -37.25 -2.55
CA GLN A 15 10.45 -36.85 -3.88
C GLN A 15 10.40 -35.32 -4.01
N THR A 16 9.91 -34.61 -2.99
CA THR A 16 9.86 -33.14 -2.99
C THR A 16 11.25 -32.54 -3.05
N ILE A 17 12.20 -33.06 -2.26
CA ILE A 17 13.59 -32.61 -2.23
C ILE A 17 14.21 -32.71 -3.63
N LYS A 18 14.01 -33.85 -4.32
CA LYS A 18 14.54 -34.04 -5.68
C LYS A 18 13.86 -33.16 -6.73
N ILE A 19 12.53 -33.00 -6.67
CA ILE A 19 11.77 -32.17 -7.62
C ILE A 19 12.21 -30.70 -7.55
N TRP A 20 12.45 -30.20 -6.34
CA TRP A 20 12.83 -28.79 -6.10
C TRP A 20 14.35 -28.58 -6.02
N LYS A 21 15.15 -29.64 -6.26
CA LYS A 21 16.62 -29.65 -6.16
C LYS A 21 17.16 -29.18 -4.81
N LEU A 22 16.42 -29.43 -3.73
CA LEU A 22 16.79 -29.00 -2.37
C LEU A 22 17.99 -29.78 -1.82
N ASP A 23 18.40 -30.86 -2.50
CA ASP A 23 19.60 -31.66 -2.23
C ASP A 23 20.90 -31.04 -2.76
N ARG A 24 20.81 -29.97 -3.57
CA ARG A 24 21.96 -29.34 -4.22
C ARG A 24 22.55 -28.20 -3.41
N PRO A 25 23.83 -27.82 -3.64
CA PRO A 25 24.39 -26.60 -3.07
C PRO A 25 23.50 -25.37 -3.31
N ILE A 26 23.44 -24.44 -2.34
CA ILE A 26 22.52 -23.28 -2.37
C ILE A 26 22.67 -22.45 -3.65
N TRP A 27 23.88 -22.31 -4.18
CA TRP A 27 24.13 -21.58 -5.42
C TRP A 27 23.48 -22.25 -6.63
N GLU A 28 23.49 -23.58 -6.73
CA GLU A 28 22.78 -24.33 -7.79
C GLU A 28 21.27 -24.15 -7.66
N GLN A 29 20.74 -24.19 -6.43
CA GLN A 29 19.32 -23.94 -6.17
C GLN A 29 18.90 -22.55 -6.63
N TYR A 30 19.73 -21.54 -6.33
CA TYR A 30 19.50 -20.17 -6.75
C TYR A 30 19.49 -20.01 -8.27
N PHE A 31 20.48 -20.57 -8.99
CA PHE A 31 20.52 -20.49 -10.45
C PHE A 31 19.40 -21.29 -11.12
N TYR A 32 19.02 -22.43 -10.54
CA TYR A 32 17.86 -23.19 -10.99
C TYR A 32 16.57 -22.38 -10.83
N TYR A 33 16.34 -21.78 -9.66
CA TYR A 33 15.21 -20.91 -9.40
C TYR A 33 15.19 -19.71 -10.35
N LEU A 34 16.33 -19.03 -10.53
CA LEU A 34 16.44 -17.86 -11.38
C LEU A 34 16.19 -18.20 -12.86
N SER A 35 16.73 -19.32 -13.35
CA SER A 35 16.47 -19.80 -14.71
C SER A 35 14.99 -20.09 -14.94
N ASN A 36 14.31 -20.72 -13.98
CA ASN A 36 12.87 -20.99 -14.08
C ASN A 36 12.06 -19.70 -14.03
N LEU A 37 12.44 -18.76 -13.16
CA LEU A 37 11.80 -17.46 -13.06
C LEU A 37 11.90 -16.67 -14.37
N LEU A 38 13.06 -16.64 -15.01
CA LEU A 38 13.28 -15.98 -16.30
C LEU A 38 12.51 -16.64 -17.45
N ARG A 39 12.16 -17.92 -17.32
CA ARG A 39 11.29 -18.65 -18.27
C ARG A 39 9.80 -18.48 -17.98
N GLY A 40 9.43 -17.73 -16.93
CA GLY A 40 8.05 -17.56 -16.48
C GLY A 40 7.50 -18.74 -15.69
N GLU A 41 8.36 -19.66 -15.25
CA GLU A 41 8.00 -20.81 -14.41
C GLU A 41 8.16 -20.47 -12.93
N PHE A 42 7.14 -19.82 -12.36
CA PHE A 42 7.10 -19.44 -10.93
C PHE A 42 6.86 -20.62 -9.96
N GLY A 43 6.72 -21.84 -10.49
CA GLY A 43 6.38 -23.03 -9.73
C GLY A 43 4.90 -23.09 -9.30
N ARG A 44 4.61 -23.94 -8.31
CA ARG A 44 3.26 -24.16 -7.78
C ARG A 44 3.17 -23.72 -6.33
N SER A 45 2.04 -23.10 -5.99
CA SER A 45 1.71 -22.67 -4.64
C SER A 45 1.50 -23.88 -3.72
N ILE A 46 2.05 -23.82 -2.51
CA ILE A 46 1.93 -24.89 -1.50
C ILE A 46 0.48 -24.96 -0.98
N LEU A 47 -0.18 -23.80 -0.89
CA LEU A 47 -1.52 -23.66 -0.33
C LEU A 47 -2.61 -24.01 -1.36
N THR A 48 -2.61 -23.32 -2.50
CA THR A 48 -3.65 -23.46 -3.53
C THR A 48 -3.39 -24.62 -4.49
N ARG A 49 -2.16 -25.15 -4.51
CA ARG A 49 -1.69 -26.17 -5.46
C ARG A 49 -1.76 -25.75 -6.94
N ALA A 50 -2.09 -24.50 -7.21
CA ALA A 50 -2.14 -23.91 -8.55
C ALA A 50 -0.77 -23.34 -8.96
N PRO A 51 -0.54 -23.07 -10.26
CA PRO A 51 0.61 -22.29 -10.69
C PRO A 51 0.64 -20.92 -9.99
N VAL A 52 1.79 -20.54 -9.42
CA VAL A 52 1.93 -19.27 -8.67
C VAL A 52 1.53 -18.05 -9.52
N LEU A 53 1.82 -18.10 -10.82
CA LEU A 53 1.45 -17.03 -11.75
C LEU A 53 -0.08 -16.77 -11.80
N GLN A 54 -0.89 -17.81 -11.65
CA GLN A 54 -2.35 -17.67 -11.60
C GLN A 54 -2.79 -16.96 -10.32
N ASP A 55 -2.25 -17.37 -9.18
CA ASP A 55 -2.51 -16.72 -7.88
C ASP A 55 -2.09 -15.25 -7.89
N LEU A 56 -0.91 -14.96 -8.47
CA LEU A 56 -0.42 -13.60 -8.65
C LEU A 56 -1.37 -12.79 -9.53
N ARG A 57 -1.82 -13.33 -10.68
CA ARG A 57 -2.71 -12.59 -11.58
C ARG A 57 -4.03 -12.19 -10.91
N VAL A 58 -4.55 -13.02 -10.01
CA VAL A 58 -5.80 -12.74 -9.29
C VAL A 58 -5.60 -11.74 -8.15
N ARG A 59 -4.47 -11.80 -7.43
CA ARG A 59 -4.24 -10.99 -6.22
C ARG A 59 -3.45 -9.70 -6.46
N PHE A 60 -2.60 -9.66 -7.48
CA PHE A 60 -1.74 -8.52 -7.77
C PHE A 60 -2.52 -7.22 -8.06
N PRO A 61 -3.62 -7.23 -8.84
CA PRO A 61 -4.40 -6.01 -9.06
C PRO A 61 -4.92 -5.39 -7.76
N ALA A 62 -5.32 -6.22 -6.79
CA ALA A 62 -5.77 -5.77 -5.47
C ALA A 62 -4.65 -5.03 -4.70
N THR A 63 -3.42 -5.52 -4.78
CA THR A 63 -2.26 -4.88 -4.14
C THR A 63 -1.94 -3.54 -4.80
N VAL A 64 -1.95 -3.48 -6.14
CA VAL A 64 -1.71 -2.23 -6.87
C VAL A 64 -2.79 -1.20 -6.55
N GLU A 65 -4.06 -1.60 -6.57
CA GLU A 65 -5.19 -0.77 -6.19
C GLU A 65 -4.98 -0.17 -4.79
N LEU A 66 -4.68 -0.99 -3.79
CA LEU A 66 -4.42 -0.52 -2.43
C LEU A 66 -3.19 0.39 -2.33
N ALA A 67 -2.11 0.06 -3.02
CA ALA A 67 -0.89 0.85 -3.01
C ALA A 67 -1.10 2.25 -3.61
N ILE A 68 -1.87 2.36 -4.70
CA ILE A 68 -2.23 3.64 -5.31
C ILE A 68 -3.05 4.48 -4.33
N PHE A 69 -4.08 3.92 -3.72
CA PHE A 69 -4.91 4.67 -2.76
C PHE A 69 -4.12 5.09 -1.52
N GLY A 70 -3.29 4.20 -0.96
CA GLY A 70 -2.42 4.55 0.17
C GLY A 70 -1.42 5.65 -0.18
N PHE A 71 -0.84 5.60 -1.38
CA PHE A 71 0.04 6.66 -1.89
C PHE A 71 -0.70 7.99 -2.06
N LEU A 72 -1.90 7.99 -2.65
CA LEU A 72 -2.71 9.20 -2.81
C LEU A 72 -3.04 9.84 -1.46
N ILE A 73 -3.48 9.05 -0.47
CA ILE A 73 -3.73 9.55 0.89
C ILE A 73 -2.44 10.12 1.49
N ALA A 74 -1.30 9.44 1.33
CA ALA A 74 -0.02 9.93 1.81
C ALA A 74 0.32 11.30 1.21
N MET A 75 0.12 11.49 -0.10
CA MET A 75 0.41 12.77 -0.78
C MET A 75 -0.55 13.88 -0.36
N VAL A 76 -1.85 13.58 -0.28
CA VAL A 76 -2.89 14.53 0.16
C VAL A 76 -2.62 15.04 1.57
N ILE A 77 -2.01 14.23 2.44
CA ILE A 77 -1.63 14.65 3.79
C ILE A 77 -0.24 15.31 3.81
N ALA A 78 0.74 14.70 3.16
CA ALA A 78 2.14 15.09 3.25
C ALA A 78 2.44 16.43 2.58
N ILE A 79 1.88 16.68 1.39
CA ILE A 79 2.15 17.92 0.65
C ILE A 79 1.64 19.13 1.44
N PRO A 80 0.35 19.20 1.83
CA PRO A 80 -0.15 20.37 2.57
C PRO A 80 0.55 20.52 3.92
N ALA A 81 0.75 19.44 4.67
CA ALA A 81 1.45 19.49 5.95
C ALA A 81 2.89 20.00 5.81
N GLY A 82 3.61 19.53 4.78
CA GLY A 82 4.99 19.95 4.50
C GLY A 82 5.08 21.41 4.04
N ILE A 83 4.20 21.85 3.14
CA ILE A 83 4.13 23.24 2.67
C ILE A 83 3.77 24.17 3.82
N LEU A 84 2.70 23.89 4.57
CA LEU A 84 2.27 24.72 5.70
C LEU A 84 3.35 24.84 6.77
N SER A 85 4.04 23.74 7.07
CA SER A 85 5.16 23.70 8.01
C SER A 85 6.38 24.51 7.53
N ALA A 86 6.61 24.58 6.21
CA ALA A 86 7.70 25.38 5.64
C ALA A 86 7.37 26.87 5.53
N VAL A 87 6.15 27.21 5.07
CA VAL A 87 5.70 28.60 4.92
C VAL A 87 5.58 29.28 6.29
N TYR A 88 4.98 28.59 7.27
CA TYR A 88 4.84 29.11 8.63
C TYR A 88 5.94 28.59 9.55
N ARG A 89 7.19 28.60 9.07
CA ARG A 89 8.35 28.11 9.79
C ARG A 89 8.43 28.67 11.21
N ASP A 90 8.75 27.80 12.17
CA ASP A 90 8.93 28.12 13.59
C ASP A 90 7.66 28.66 14.29
N SER A 91 6.50 28.61 13.62
CA SER A 91 5.19 28.92 14.21
C SER A 91 4.52 27.70 14.85
N ILE A 92 3.37 27.91 15.49
CA ILE A 92 2.52 26.83 16.02
C ILE A 92 2.10 25.85 14.92
N ILE A 93 1.85 26.33 13.69
CA ILE A 93 1.44 25.48 12.56
C ILE A 93 2.57 24.51 12.17
N ASP A 94 3.83 24.97 12.17
CA ASP A 94 5.01 24.12 11.94
C ASP A 94 5.14 23.07 13.04
N HIS A 95 5.02 23.47 14.30
CA HIS A 95 5.11 22.55 15.43
C HIS A 95 4.00 21.48 15.40
N LEU A 96 2.73 21.87 15.20
CA LEU A 96 1.61 20.94 15.11
C LEU A 96 1.76 19.98 13.94
N SER A 97 2.16 20.47 12.77
CA SER A 97 2.37 19.63 11.57
C SER A 97 3.48 18.60 11.78
N ARG A 98 4.55 18.98 12.49
CA ARG A 98 5.66 18.08 12.86
C ARG A 98 5.22 17.05 13.90
N ILE A 99 4.50 17.46 14.94
CA ILE A 99 3.99 16.54 15.97
C ILE A 99 3.05 15.52 15.32
N PHE A 100 2.10 15.96 14.50
CA PHE A 100 1.20 15.07 13.77
C PHE A 100 1.97 14.07 12.90
N SER A 101 2.96 14.55 12.14
CA SER A 101 3.82 13.70 11.31
C SER A 101 4.60 12.68 12.13
N ILE A 102 5.09 13.07 13.31
CA ILE A 102 5.81 12.17 14.22
C ILE A 102 4.86 11.10 14.76
N VAL A 103 3.68 11.48 15.26
CA VAL A 103 2.69 10.55 15.80
C VAL A 103 2.28 9.52 14.75
N GLY A 104 1.98 9.96 13.53
CA GLY A 104 1.62 9.07 12.43
C GLY A 104 2.70 8.04 12.09
N VAL A 105 3.97 8.43 12.13
CA VAL A 105 5.12 7.55 11.80
C VAL A 105 5.58 6.70 12.99
N SER A 106 5.33 7.14 14.22
CA SER A 106 5.82 6.45 15.42
C SER A 106 5.04 5.19 15.73
N GLY A 107 3.76 5.15 15.35
CA GLY A 107 2.92 3.95 15.48
C GLY A 107 3.31 2.87 14.46
N PRO A 108 3.41 1.60 14.87
CA PRO A 108 3.50 0.50 13.91
C PRO A 108 2.30 0.51 12.95
N GLU A 109 2.51 0.21 11.67
CA GLU A 109 1.46 0.28 10.64
C GLU A 109 0.25 -0.59 10.98
N TRP A 110 0.49 -1.80 11.50
CA TRP A 110 -0.57 -2.71 11.95
C TRP A 110 -1.39 -2.15 13.11
N TRP A 111 -0.81 -1.29 13.96
CA TRP A 111 -1.52 -0.69 15.09
C TRP A 111 -2.55 0.34 14.61
N TRP A 112 -2.18 1.16 13.61
CA TRP A 112 -3.12 2.04 12.93
C TRP A 112 -4.24 1.26 12.25
N GLY A 113 -3.91 0.14 11.60
CA GLY A 113 -4.91 -0.75 11.01
C GLY A 113 -5.92 -1.26 12.04
N ILE A 114 -5.46 -1.73 13.20
CA ILE A 114 -6.33 -2.21 14.27
C ILE A 114 -7.22 -1.08 14.83
N ILE A 115 -6.65 0.09 15.11
CA ILE A 115 -7.44 1.22 15.64
C ILE A 115 -8.52 1.65 14.66
N LEU A 116 -8.17 1.76 13.37
CA LEU A 116 -9.14 2.12 12.35
C LEU A 116 -10.25 1.08 12.25
N LEU A 117 -9.94 -0.21 12.33
CA LEU A 117 -10.96 -1.26 12.38
C LEU A 117 -11.82 -1.20 13.65
N VAL A 118 -11.23 -0.98 14.83
CA VAL A 118 -12.00 -0.88 16.08
C VAL A 118 -12.92 0.34 16.04
N VAL A 119 -12.41 1.50 15.62
CA VAL A 119 -13.19 2.73 15.56
C VAL A 119 -14.25 2.63 14.46
N PHE A 120 -13.85 2.41 13.21
CA PHE A 120 -14.75 2.53 12.07
C PHE A 120 -15.54 1.25 11.78
N TYR A 121 -14.91 0.09 11.83
CA TYR A 121 -15.63 -1.15 11.55
C TYR A 121 -16.47 -1.61 12.75
N PHE A 122 -15.88 -1.69 13.96
CA PHE A 122 -16.62 -2.22 15.12
C PHE A 122 -17.69 -1.25 15.65
N PHE A 123 -17.42 0.06 15.78
CA PHE A 123 -18.44 1.00 16.27
C PHE A 123 -19.38 1.54 15.18
N PHE A 124 -18.89 1.75 13.95
CA PHE A 124 -19.68 2.38 12.88
C PHE A 124 -20.08 1.42 11.75
N GLY A 125 -19.62 0.17 11.74
CA GLY A 125 -19.91 -0.79 10.67
C GLY A 125 -19.28 -0.42 9.32
N PHE A 126 -18.30 0.48 9.29
CA PHE A 126 -17.68 1.00 8.07
C PHE A 126 -16.39 0.26 7.71
N GLY A 127 -16.22 -0.12 6.44
CA GLY A 127 -14.95 -0.64 5.90
C GLY A 127 -14.51 -1.96 6.53
N GLY A 128 -15.35 -2.99 6.36
CA GLY A 128 -15.15 -4.29 7.01
C GLY A 128 -13.97 -5.12 6.53
N SER A 129 -13.90 -6.34 7.03
CA SER A 129 -12.86 -7.29 6.62
C SER A 129 -13.11 -7.79 5.19
N GLY A 130 -12.06 -7.83 4.38
CA GLY A 130 -12.14 -8.23 2.98
C GLY A 130 -12.18 -7.05 2.02
N ARG A 131 -12.70 -7.28 0.80
CA ARG A 131 -12.76 -6.29 -0.28
C ARG A 131 -14.17 -5.79 -0.59
N LEU A 132 -15.19 -6.50 -0.14
CA LEU A 132 -16.61 -6.23 -0.35
C LEU A 132 -17.39 -6.81 0.84
N SER A 133 -18.59 -6.28 1.06
CA SER A 133 -19.52 -6.79 2.08
C SER A 133 -19.97 -8.22 1.76
N PRO A 134 -20.24 -9.05 2.79
CA PRO A 134 -20.83 -10.38 2.59
C PRO A 134 -22.16 -10.28 1.83
N GLY A 135 -22.29 -11.04 0.73
CA GLY A 135 -23.50 -11.04 -0.12
C GLY A 135 -23.46 -10.08 -1.31
N THR A 136 -22.49 -9.16 -1.37
CA THR A 136 -22.26 -8.34 -2.57
C THR A 136 -21.68 -9.21 -3.69
N PRO A 137 -22.27 -9.21 -4.91
CA PRO A 137 -21.71 -9.96 -6.02
C PRO A 137 -20.38 -9.35 -6.47
N TYR A 138 -19.41 -10.21 -6.76
CA TYR A 138 -18.10 -9.77 -7.28
C TYR A 138 -18.26 -9.14 -8.67
N PRO A 139 -17.59 -7.99 -8.94
CA PRO A 139 -17.54 -7.45 -10.29
C PRO A 139 -16.80 -8.42 -11.24
N PRO A 140 -17.08 -8.38 -12.54
CA PRO A 140 -16.38 -9.20 -13.52
C PRO A 140 -14.88 -8.87 -13.53
N PHE A 141 -14.05 -9.89 -13.73
CA PHE A 141 -12.60 -9.74 -13.75
C PHE A 141 -12.12 -9.12 -15.07
N ILE A 142 -12.16 -7.78 -15.17
CA ILE A 142 -11.64 -7.03 -16.32
C ILE A 142 -10.20 -6.61 -16.03
N THR A 143 -10.01 -5.79 -14.99
CA THR A 143 -8.70 -5.36 -14.50
C THR A 143 -8.29 -6.10 -13.22
N GLY A 144 -9.27 -6.62 -12.47
CA GLY A 144 -9.08 -7.21 -11.14
C GLY A 144 -9.11 -6.17 -10.01
N MET A 145 -9.18 -4.88 -10.34
CA MET A 145 -9.38 -3.79 -9.37
C MET A 145 -10.87 -3.55 -9.20
N TYR A 146 -11.39 -3.74 -8.00
CA TYR A 146 -12.85 -3.75 -7.78
C TYR A 146 -13.46 -2.36 -7.99
N LEU A 147 -12.74 -1.29 -7.68
CA LEU A 147 -13.21 0.08 -7.91
C LEU A 147 -13.29 0.42 -9.40
N ILE A 148 -12.30 0.00 -10.18
CA ILE A 148 -12.30 0.26 -11.62
C ILE A 148 -13.34 -0.62 -12.30
N ASP A 149 -13.34 -1.92 -11.98
CA ASP A 149 -14.25 -2.89 -12.60
C ASP A 149 -15.72 -2.55 -12.29
N SER A 150 -16.03 -2.06 -11.08
CA SER A 150 -17.38 -1.63 -10.70
C SER A 150 -17.84 -0.34 -11.41
N LEU A 151 -16.93 0.63 -11.63
CA LEU A 151 -17.23 1.83 -12.43
C LEU A 151 -17.45 1.49 -13.90
N LEU A 152 -16.65 0.58 -14.47
CA LEU A 152 -16.77 0.18 -15.87
C LEU A 152 -18.11 -0.49 -16.19
N ILE A 153 -18.68 -1.22 -15.23
CA ILE A 153 -20.01 -1.83 -15.37
C ILE A 153 -21.16 -0.88 -14.95
N GLY A 154 -20.85 0.35 -14.53
CA GLY A 154 -21.83 1.34 -14.10
C GLY A 154 -22.53 1.03 -12.77
N ARG A 155 -21.97 0.14 -11.94
CA ARG A 155 -22.57 -0.28 -10.67
C ARG A 155 -21.97 0.47 -9.49
N PHE A 156 -22.60 1.61 -9.20
CA PHE A 156 -22.22 2.47 -8.08
C PHE A 156 -22.40 1.82 -6.71
N ASP A 157 -23.31 0.86 -6.59
CA ASP A 157 -23.52 0.09 -5.36
C ASP A 157 -22.29 -0.74 -4.97
N ILE A 158 -21.70 -1.48 -5.92
CA ILE A 158 -20.44 -2.21 -5.70
C ILE A 158 -19.28 -1.23 -5.50
N PHE A 159 -19.25 -0.14 -6.28
CA PHE A 159 -18.18 0.84 -6.18
C PHE A 159 -18.08 1.46 -4.78
N LEU A 160 -19.20 1.91 -4.22
CA LEU A 160 -19.24 2.49 -2.88
C LEU A 160 -18.89 1.47 -1.80
N ASP A 161 -19.34 0.22 -1.97
CA ASP A 161 -18.98 -0.88 -1.08
C ASP A 161 -17.46 -1.13 -1.12
N ALA A 162 -16.87 -1.33 -2.30
CA ALA A 162 -15.43 -1.50 -2.47
C ALA A 162 -14.63 -0.31 -1.93
N LEU A 163 -15.14 0.91 -2.12
CA LEU A 163 -14.49 2.14 -1.65
C LEU A 163 -14.45 2.18 -0.13
N SER A 164 -15.55 1.82 0.54
CA SER A 164 -15.58 1.77 2.01
C SER A 164 -14.57 0.76 2.56
N HIS A 165 -14.41 -0.40 1.90
CA HIS A 165 -13.51 -1.48 2.33
C HIS A 165 -12.03 -1.16 2.09
N ILE A 166 -11.69 -0.42 1.03
CA ILE A 166 -10.29 -0.04 0.78
C ILE A 166 -9.85 1.18 1.60
N THR A 167 -10.79 2.03 2.03
CA THR A 167 -10.49 3.32 2.65
C THR A 167 -9.67 3.16 3.94
N LEU A 168 -10.08 2.29 4.86
CA LEU A 168 -9.36 2.11 6.13
C LEU A 168 -7.92 1.61 5.95
N PRO A 169 -7.65 0.51 5.21
CA PRO A 169 -6.28 0.07 4.99
C PRO A 169 -5.46 1.08 4.17
N ALA A 170 -6.07 1.82 3.22
CA ALA A 170 -5.39 2.89 2.50
C ALA A 170 -5.00 4.05 3.43
N ILE A 171 -5.85 4.43 4.39
CA ILE A 171 -5.55 5.45 5.39
C ILE A 171 -4.44 4.98 6.33
N ALA A 172 -4.49 3.73 6.80
CA ALA A 172 -3.45 3.15 7.65
C ALA A 172 -2.07 3.24 6.97
N LEU A 173 -2.00 2.80 5.71
CA LEU A 173 -0.80 2.90 4.87
C LEU A 173 -0.38 4.36 4.66
N GLY A 174 -1.34 5.22 4.30
CA GLY A 174 -1.09 6.60 3.91
C GLY A 174 -0.54 7.47 5.05
N ILE A 175 -1.09 7.34 6.26
CA ILE A 175 -0.65 8.10 7.45
C ILE A 175 0.81 7.76 7.80
N THR A 176 1.18 6.49 7.79
CA THR A 176 2.56 6.09 8.11
C THR A 176 3.54 6.58 7.05
N ARG A 177 3.15 6.61 5.77
CA ARG A 177 3.99 7.12 4.68
C ARG A 177 4.03 8.65 4.61
N SER A 178 2.99 9.34 5.07
CA SER A 178 2.91 10.80 4.97
C SER A 178 3.96 11.51 5.81
N GLY A 179 4.30 11.01 7.01
CA GLY A 179 5.15 11.77 7.94
C GLY A 179 6.65 11.81 7.59
N LEU A 180 7.17 10.85 6.82
CA LEU A 180 8.51 10.98 6.20
C LEU A 180 8.45 11.92 5.00
N THR A 181 7.41 11.76 4.17
CA THR A 181 7.19 12.55 2.96
C THR A 181 6.99 14.04 3.27
N SER A 182 6.24 14.38 4.33
CA SER A 182 5.99 15.77 4.75
C SER A 182 7.28 16.48 5.17
N ARG A 183 8.20 15.77 5.82
CA ARG A 183 9.52 16.29 6.19
C ARG A 183 10.40 16.57 4.97
N LEU A 184 10.36 15.68 3.98
CA LEU A 184 11.05 15.88 2.71
C LEU A 184 10.48 17.11 1.98
N VAL A 185 9.15 17.18 1.82
CA VAL A 185 8.46 18.33 1.21
C VAL A 185 8.82 19.63 1.95
N ARG A 186 8.82 19.62 3.28
CA ARG A 186 9.21 20.77 4.09
C ARG A 186 10.65 21.21 3.81
N SER A 187 11.60 20.28 3.74
CA SER A 187 13.00 20.59 3.46
C SER A 187 13.15 21.23 2.08
N SER A 188 12.57 20.61 1.06
CA SER A 188 12.61 21.13 -0.31
C SER A 188 11.91 22.49 -0.43
N MET A 189 10.78 22.68 0.25
CA MET A 189 10.07 23.96 0.23
C MET A 189 10.87 25.07 0.92
N LEU A 190 11.57 24.76 2.03
CA LEU A 190 12.43 25.74 2.70
C LEU A 190 13.65 26.15 1.85
N GLU A 191 14.17 25.26 1.02
CA GLU A 191 15.21 25.57 0.04
C GLU A 191 14.66 26.50 -1.05
N VAL A 192 13.54 26.12 -1.67
CA VAL A 192 12.83 26.90 -2.70
C VAL A 192 12.49 28.31 -2.20
N LEU A 193 11.98 28.46 -0.98
CA LEU A 193 11.62 29.78 -0.41
C LEU A 193 12.81 30.73 -0.21
N ARG A 194 14.05 30.24 -0.28
CA ARG A 194 15.28 31.04 -0.15
C ARG A 194 15.86 31.48 -1.50
N GLU A 195 15.32 30.97 -2.60
CA GLU A 195 15.78 31.27 -3.96
C GLU A 195 15.52 32.72 -4.36
N ASP A 196 16.35 33.25 -5.26
CA ASP A 196 16.33 34.67 -5.63
C ASP A 196 15.09 35.06 -6.45
N TYR A 197 14.48 34.13 -7.18
CA TYR A 197 13.22 34.38 -7.89
C TYR A 197 12.04 34.60 -6.92
N ILE A 198 12.05 33.94 -5.75
CA ILE A 198 11.05 34.16 -4.69
C ILE A 198 11.25 35.56 -4.08
N LYS A 199 12.49 35.96 -3.79
CA LYS A 199 12.78 37.33 -3.31
C LYS A 199 12.34 38.37 -4.32
N THR A 200 12.60 38.14 -5.61
CA THR A 200 12.19 39.03 -6.70
C THR A 200 10.67 39.12 -6.83
N ALA A 201 9.96 38.00 -6.69
CA ALA A 201 8.50 37.96 -6.66
C ALA A 201 7.92 38.80 -5.50
N ARG A 202 8.50 38.68 -4.29
CA ARG A 202 8.12 39.50 -3.13
C ARG A 202 8.43 40.99 -3.34
N MET A 203 9.58 41.33 -3.93
CA MET A 203 9.94 42.72 -4.27
C MET A 203 8.95 43.35 -5.27
N LYS A 204 8.37 42.54 -6.16
CA LYS A 204 7.30 42.98 -7.08
C LYS A 204 5.93 43.14 -6.43
N GLY A 205 5.81 42.93 -5.11
CA GLY A 205 4.58 43.11 -4.35
C GLY A 205 3.57 41.97 -4.47
N LEU A 206 4.00 40.79 -4.96
CA LEU A 206 3.13 39.61 -5.00
C LEU A 206 2.77 39.17 -3.57
N ARG A 207 1.52 38.75 -3.39
CA ARG A 207 0.99 38.26 -2.10
C ARG A 207 1.58 36.89 -1.76
N GLU A 208 1.73 36.59 -0.46
CA GLU A 208 2.25 35.30 0.03
C GLU A 208 1.39 34.07 -0.32
N ARG A 209 0.17 34.25 -0.84
CA ARG A 209 -0.62 33.14 -1.42
C ARG A 209 -0.21 32.78 -2.85
N VAL A 210 0.47 33.70 -3.53
CA VAL A 210 0.85 33.65 -4.95
C VAL A 210 2.33 33.33 -5.10
N VAL A 211 3.14 33.75 -4.12
CA VAL A 211 4.56 33.40 -3.93
C VAL A 211 4.66 32.06 -3.22
#